data_AF-E1LN14-F1
#
_entry.id   AF-E1LN14-F1
#
_cell.length_a   1.000
_cell.length_b   1.000
_cell.length_c   1.000
_cell.angle_alpha   90.00
_cell.angle_beta   90.00
_cell.angle_gamma   90.00
#
_symmetry.space_group_name_H-M   'P 1'
#
loop_
_entity.id
_entity.type
_entity.pdbx_description
1 polymer ?
#
loop_
_entity_poly.entity_id
_entity_poly.type
_entity_poly.pdbx_seq_one_letter_code
_entity_poly.pdbx_strand_id
1 'polypeptide(L)' 'MEYINKETLVTIETDCELTGDWVPVSEFKDEYRLTVPEIKVKLDELGVEYDSKANKSALLDLLIANEG' A
#
# COMPACT_ATOMS: atom_id res chain seq x y z
N MET A 1 -11.85 13.40 10.84
CA MET A 1 -11.30 12.04 10.68
C MET A 1 -9.92 12.18 10.05
N GLU A 2 -8.95 11.38 10.51
CA GLU A 2 -7.58 11.44 9.97
C GLU A 2 -7.40 10.36 8.90
N TYR A 3 -6.91 10.79 7.74
CA TYR A 3 -6.60 9.92 6.62
C TYR A 3 -5.13 10.05 6.25
N ILE A 4 -4.58 8.95 5.74
CA ILE A 4 -3.22 8.89 5.21
C ILE A 4 -3.24 8.36 3.78
N ASN A 5 -2.43 8.99 2.93
CA ASN A 5 -2.26 8.56 1.56
C ASN A 5 -1.27 7.39 1.49
N LYS A 6 -1.69 6.29 0.89
CA LYS A 6 -0.91 5.03 0.74
C LYS A 6 0.37 5.21 -0.08
N GLU A 7 0.37 6.13 -1.04
CA GLU A 7 1.53 6.37 -1.91
C GLU A 7 2.50 7.38 -1.31
N THR A 8 1.98 8.53 -0.89
CA THR A 8 2.80 9.70 -0.49
C THR A 8 3.07 9.76 1.02
N LEU A 9 2.39 8.95 1.83
CA LEU A 9 2.45 8.95 3.30
C LEU A 9 2.03 10.29 3.92
N VAL A 10 1.35 11.15 3.15
CA VAL A 10 0.80 12.41 3.65
C VAL A 10 -0.44 12.14 4.48
N THR A 11 -0.50 12.71 5.66
CA THR A 11 -1.66 12.68 6.55
C THR A 11 -2.48 13.97 6.43
N ILE A 12 -3.80 13.86 6.37
CA ILE A 12 -4.71 15.00 6.40
C ILE A 12 -5.86 14.75 7.37
N GLU A 13 -6.38 15.83 7.94
CA GLU A 13 -7.62 15.82 8.71
C GLU A 13 -8.76 16.35 7.83
N THR A 14 -9.84 15.59 7.74
CA THR A 14 -11.04 16.01 7.04
C THR A 14 -12.29 15.41 7.67
N ASP A 15 -13.41 16.10 7.55
CA ASP A 15 -14.73 15.63 7.99
C ASP A 15 -15.44 14.78 6.92
N CYS A 16 -14.87 14.70 5.71
CA CYS A 16 -15.40 13.92 4.59
C CYS A 16 -14.78 12.52 4.51
N GLU A 17 -15.55 11.56 4.00
CA GLU A 17 -15.03 10.23 3.65
C GLU A 17 -14.17 10.32 2.39
N LEU A 18 -12.92 9.86 2.48
CA LEU A 18 -12.00 9.78 1.36
C LEU A 18 -11.95 8.37 0.80
N THR A 19 -11.88 8.28 -0.53
CA THR A 19 -11.80 7.02 -1.27
C THR A 19 -10.53 6.95 -2.11
N GLY A 20 -10.18 5.77 -2.62
CA GLY A 20 -9.05 5.57 -3.54
C GLY A 20 -7.74 5.36 -2.81
N ASP A 21 -6.80 6.30 -2.94
CA ASP A 21 -5.46 6.22 -2.34
C ASP A 21 -5.39 6.62 -0.86
N TRP A 22 -6.51 7.09 -0.31
CA TRP A 22 -6.64 7.48 1.08
C TRP A 22 -7.28 6.37 1.90
N VAL A 23 -6.68 6.08 3.05
CA VAL A 23 -7.24 5.17 4.05
C VAL A 23 -7.26 5.87 5.41
N PRO A 24 -8.20 5.54 6.31
CA PRO A 24 -8.16 6.04 7.68
C PRO A 24 -6.81 5.71 8.32
N VAL A 25 -6.23 6.63 9.10
CA VAL A 25 -4.96 6.39 9.79
C VAL A 25 -5.01 5.13 10.65
N SER A 26 -6.18 4.80 11.21
CA SER A 26 -6.42 3.57 11.98
C SER A 26 -6.34 2.28 11.15
N GLU A 27 -6.57 2.34 9.85
CA GLU A 27 -6.50 1.20 8.92
C GLU A 27 -5.19 1.18 8.11
N PHE A 28 -4.29 2.13 8.38
CA PHE A 28 -3.00 2.17 7.73
C PHE A 28 -2.12 1.02 8.20
N LYS A 29 -1.65 0.23 7.23
CA LYS A 29 -0.68 -0.86 7.43
C LYS A 29 0.73 -0.37 7.15
N ASP A 30 1.71 -0.85 7.93
CA ASP A 30 3.13 -0.54 7.68
C ASP A 30 3.60 -0.96 6.28
N GLU A 31 2.94 -1.94 5.65
CA GLU A 31 3.20 -2.36 4.27
C GLU A 31 3.08 -1.20 3.26
N TYR A 32 2.21 -0.20 3.50
CA TYR A 32 2.10 0.99 2.65
C TYR A 32 3.39 1.83 2.63
N ARG A 33 4.25 1.70 3.64
CA ARG A 33 5.55 2.39 3.71
C ARG A 33 6.62 1.74 2.83
N LEU A 34 6.43 0.48 2.45
CA LEU A 34 7.39 -0.23 1.62
C LEU A 34 7.53 0.48 0.27
N THR A 35 8.76 0.55 -0.21
CA THR A 35 9.03 1.08 -1.55
C THR A 35 8.79 -0.02 -2.59
N VAL A 36 8.56 0.35 -3.85
CA VAL A 36 8.43 -0.60 -4.97
C VAL A 36 9.51 -1.70 -4.96
N PRO A 37 10.82 -1.41 -4.81
CA PRO A 37 11.82 -2.47 -4.76
C PRO A 37 11.68 -3.37 -3.54
N GLU A 38 11.31 -2.85 -2.37
CA GLU A 38 11.10 -3.70 -1.19
C GLU A 38 9.87 -4.59 -1.30
N ILE A 39 8.78 -4.07 -1.87
CA ILE A 39 7.58 -4.87 -2.17
C ILE A 39 7.96 -6.02 -3.13
N LYS A 40 8.75 -5.73 -4.17
CA LYS A 40 9.22 -6.73 -5.13
C LYS A 40 10.09 -7.80 -4.47
N VAL A 41 10.99 -7.43 -3.56
CA VAL A 41 11.81 -8.38 -2.80
C VAL A 41 10.92 -9.31 -1.98
N LYS A 42 9.97 -8.77 -1.21
CA LYS A 42 9.04 -9.59 -0.44
C LYS A 42 8.21 -10.53 -1.32
N LEU A 43 7.69 -10.04 -2.45
CA LEU A 43 6.95 -10.88 -3.40
C LEU A 43 7.82 -12.00 -3.96
N ASP A 44 9.10 -11.74 -4.26
CA ASP A 44 10.06 -12.73 -4.72
C ASP A 44 10.36 -13.78 -3.63
N GLU A 45 10.52 -13.34 -2.37
CA GLU A 45 10.67 -14.22 -1.20
C GLU A 45 9.44 -15.12 -0.99
N LEU A 46 8.25 -14.61 -1.28
CA LEU A 46 6.99 -15.37 -1.25
C LEU A 46 6.79 -16.25 -2.50
N GLY A 47 7.63 -16.10 -3.54
CA GLY A 47 7.47 -16.77 -4.83
C GLY A 47 6.25 -16.31 -5.63
N VAL A 48 5.76 -15.08 -5.38
CA VAL A 48 4.61 -14.49 -6.07
C VAL A 48 5.08 -13.82 -7.35
N GLU A 49 4.55 -14.27 -8.49
CA GLU A 49 4.78 -13.60 -9.78
C GLU A 49 4.01 -12.27 -9.84
N TYR A 50 4.68 -11.23 -10.33
CA TYR A 50 4.10 -9.90 -10.50
C TYR A 50 4.52 -9.29 -11.83
N ASP A 51 3.69 -8.39 -12.37
CA ASP A 51 4.05 -7.66 -13.58
C ASP A 51 5.19 -6.67 -13.27
N SER A 52 6.29 -6.76 -14.02
CA SER A 52 7.46 -5.89 -13.82
C SER A 52 7.14 -4.40 -13.98
N LYS A 53 6.10 -4.07 -14.74
CA LYS A 53 5.59 -2.72 -15.00
C LYS A 53 4.42 -2.32 -14.09
N ALA A 54 3.99 -3.18 -13.16
CA ALA A 54 2.98 -2.83 -12.18
C ALA A 54 3.43 -1.62 -11.34
N ASN A 55 2.46 -0.77 -10.99
CA ASN A 55 2.70 0.36 -10.09
C ASN A 55 2.79 -0.12 -8.63
N LYS A 56 3.21 0.79 -7.73
CA LYS A 56 3.36 0.50 -6.30
C LYS A 56 2.08 -0.09 -5.71
N SER A 57 0.92 0.51 -5.99
CA SER A 57 -0.36 0.10 -5.44
C SER A 57 -0.73 -1.34 -5.85
N ALA A 58 -0.55 -1.73 -7.11
CA ALA A 58 -0.84 -3.08 -7.57
C ALA A 58 0.12 -4.13 -6.97
N LEU A 59 1.41 -3.82 -6.87
CA LEU A 59 2.38 -4.70 -6.23
C LEU A 59 2.08 -4.88 -4.74
N LEU A 60 1.67 -3.80 -4.08
CA LEU A 60 1.33 -3.82 -2.67
C LEU A 60 0.05 -4.61 -2.40
N ASP A 61 -0.95 -4.48 -3.27
CA ASP A 61 -2.20 -5.25 -3.19
C ASP A 61 -1.91 -6.76 -3.30
N LEU A 62 -1.03 -7.16 -4.22
CA LEU A 62 -0.53 -8.53 -4.32
C LEU A 62 0.16 -8.96 -3.02
N LEU A 63 1.00 -8.11 -2.42
CA LEU A 63 1.71 -8.46 -1.19
C LEU A 63 0.73 -8.68 -0.03
N ILE A 64 -0.20 -7.75 0.18
CA ILE A 64 -1.23 -7.82 1.24
C ILE A 64 -2.12 -9.07 1.05
N ALA A 65 -2.44 -9.42 -0.18
CA ALA A 65 -3.25 -10.61 -0.49
C ALA A 65 -2.53 -11.93 -0.21
N ASN A 66 -1.19 -11.94 -0.15
CA ASN A 66 -0.37 -13.14 0.02
C ASN A 66 0.35 -13.22 1.39
N GLU A 67 0.44 -12.14 2.18
CA GLU A 67 0.95 -12.15 3.57
C GLU A 67 -0.12 -12.63 4.60
N GLY A 68 -1.22 -13.24 4.14
CA GLY A 68 -2.37 -13.70 4.95
C GLY A 68 -2.30 -15.14 5.43
#